data_AF-A0A6I4IUH8-F1
#
_entry.id   AF-A0A6I4IUH8-F1
#
_cell.length_a   1.000
_cell.length_b   1.000
_cell.length_c   1.000
_cell.angle_alpha   90.00
_cell.angle_beta   90.00
_cell.angle_gamma   90.00
#
_symmetry.space_group_name_H-M   'P 1'
#
loop_
_entity.id
_entity.type
_entity.pdbx_description
1 polymer ?
#
loop_
_entity_poly.entity_id
_entity_poly.type
_entity_poly.pdbx_seq_one_letter_code
_entity_poly.pdbx_strand_id
1 'polypeptide(L)'
;MAFFRSFIGLFVIIILTVFIALGIKIFDIIHLTKSNKNDTNNKVLIWILLFVFTGIISEIIYYFLEIVPDKKEELEGHKTNTTL
;
A
#
# COMPACT_ATOMS: atom_id res chain seq x y z
N MET A 1 -23.45 33.95 12.38
CA MET A 1 -22.79 32.95 13.26
C MET A 1 -23.06 31.49 12.87
N ALA A 2 -24.25 31.10 12.39
CA ALA A 2 -24.55 29.69 12.05
C ALA A 2 -23.71 29.09 10.90
N PHE A 3 -23.36 29.90 9.89
CA PHE A 3 -22.53 29.48 8.76
C PHE A 3 -21.17 28.90 9.21
N PHE A 4 -20.42 29.63 10.05
CA PHE A 4 -19.12 29.20 10.58
C PHE A 4 -19.18 27.96 11.49
N ARG A 5 -20.33 27.71 12.14
CA ARG A 5 -20.54 26.53 12.99
C ARG A 5 -20.53 25.23 12.17
N SER A 6 -21.06 25.27 10.95
CA SER A 6 -21.02 24.12 10.03
C SER A 6 -19.61 23.82 9.51
N PHE A 7 -18.76 24.85 9.34
CA PHE A 7 -17.36 24.64 8.94
C PHE A 7 -16.56 23.95 10.04
N ILE A 8 -16.78 24.30 11.31
CA ILE A 8 -16.09 23.66 12.44
C ILE A 8 -16.35 22.15 12.47
N GLY A 9 -17.60 21.72 12.26
CA GLY A 9 -17.92 20.28 12.18
C GLY A 9 -17.21 19.58 11.02
N LEU A 10 -17.11 20.25 9.87
CA LEU A 10 -16.44 19.73 8.68
C LEU A 10 -14.92 19.57 8.93
N PHE A 11 -14.27 20.54 9.58
CA PHE A 11 -12.86 20.44 9.94
C PHE A 11 -12.55 19.30 10.91
N VAL A 12 -13.43 19.06 11.90
CA VAL A 12 -13.27 17.93 12.83
C VAL A 12 -13.30 16.59 12.07
N ILE A 13 -14.23 16.43 11.14
CA ILE A 13 -14.34 15.22 10.31
C ILE A 13 -13.10 15.08 9.42
N ILE A 14 -12.64 16.15 8.77
CA ILE A 14 -11.43 16.13 7.94
C ILE A 14 -10.22 15.67 8.77
N ILE A 15 -10.01 16.26 9.95
CA ILE A 15 -8.88 15.92 10.82
C ILE A 15 -8.93 14.43 11.21
N LEU A 16 -10.10 13.92 11.60
CA LEU A 16 -10.32 12.51 11.90
C LEU A 16 -9.97 11.61 10.70
N THR A 17 -10.45 11.96 9.50
CA THR A 17 -10.15 11.17 8.29
C THR A 17 -8.67 11.18 7.93
N VAL A 18 -7.97 12.31 8.14
CA VAL A 18 -6.52 12.41 7.91
C VAL A 18 -5.74 11.53 8.88
N PHE A 19 -6.12 11.48 10.16
CA PHE A 19 -5.49 10.60 11.14
C PHE A 19 -5.67 9.11 10.79
N ILE A 20 -6.86 8.71 10.34
CA ILE A 20 -7.13 7.34 9.91
C ILE A 20 -6.28 7.01 8.67
N ALA A 21 -6.25 7.90 7.68
CA ALA A 21 -5.45 7.71 6.46
C ALA A 21 -3.95 7.62 6.77
N LEU A 22 -3.43 8.42 7.69
CA LEU A 22 -2.05 8.32 8.14
C LEU A 22 -1.75 6.97 8.82
N GLY A 23 -2.68 6.45 9.62
CA GLY A 23 -2.55 5.14 10.25
C GLY A 23 -2.43 3.99 9.24
N ILE A 24 -3.27 4.00 8.20
CA ILE A 24 -3.25 3.01 7.11
C ILE A 24 -1.91 3.07 6.37
N LYS A 25 -1.44 4.28 6.01
CA LYS A 25 -0.15 4.45 5.33
C LYS A 25 1.03 3.90 6.14
N ILE A 26 1.03 4.12 7.45
CA ILE A 26 2.10 3.59 8.33
C ILE A 26 2.05 2.06 8.36
N PHE A 27 0.86 1.46 8.42
CA PHE A 27 0.69 0.01 8.38
C PHE A 27 1.24 -0.59 7.07
N ASP A 28 0.91 0.02 5.92
CA ASP A 28 1.39 -0.43 4.61
C ASP A 28 2.92 -0.34 4.49
N ILE A 29 3.52 0.76 4.97
CA ILE A 29 4.98 0.93 4.98
C ILE A 29 5.66 -0.14 5.85
N ILE A 30 5.11 -0.46 7.02
CA ILE A 30 5.65 -1.50 7.90
C ILE A 30 5.54 -2.88 7.24
N HIS A 31 4.41 -3.18 6.59
CA HIS A 31 4.23 -4.44 5.87
C HIS A 31 5.24 -4.58 4.72
N LEU A 32 5.41 -3.53 3.92
CA LEU A 32 6.43 -3.42 2.87
C LEU A 32 7.84 -3.66 3.40
N THR A 33 8.20 -2.97 4.47
CA THR A 33 9.54 -3.04 5.05
C THR A 33 9.83 -4.43 5.62
N LYS A 34 8.81 -5.10 6.18
CA LYS A 34 8.94 -6.45 6.76
C LYS A 34 8.95 -7.54 5.68
N SER A 35 8.14 -7.39 4.62
CA SER A 35 8.06 -8.31 3.46
C SER A 35 9.36 -8.29 2.66
N ASN A 36 9.89 -7.09 2.37
CA ASN A 36 11.10 -6.89 1.55
C ASN A 36 12.39 -6.80 2.36
N LYS A 37 12.50 -7.51 3.50
CA LYS A 37 13.69 -7.45 4.40
C LYS A 37 15.04 -7.71 3.69
N ASN A 38 15.04 -8.33 2.51
CA ASN A 38 16.25 -8.63 1.73
C ASN A 38 16.33 -7.92 0.37
N ASP A 39 15.31 -7.11 0.02
CA ASP A 39 15.25 -6.38 -1.24
C ASP A 39 15.81 -4.96 -1.04
N THR A 40 16.58 -4.49 -2.03
CA THR A 40 17.27 -3.19 -1.98
C THR A 40 16.34 -2.05 -1.56
N ASN A 41 16.84 -1.13 -0.71
CA ASN A 41 16.16 0.08 -0.22
C ASN A 41 15.40 0.88 -1.31
N ASN A 42 15.82 0.75 -2.57
CA ASN A 42 15.20 1.35 -3.73
C ASN A 42 13.72 0.95 -3.93
N LYS A 43 13.35 -0.30 -3.65
CA LYS A 43 11.97 -0.80 -3.83
C LYS A 43 11.01 -0.16 -2.83
N VAL A 44 11.45 -0.01 -1.58
CA VAL A 44 10.68 0.67 -0.52
C VAL A 44 10.48 2.16 -0.86
N LEU A 45 11.53 2.84 -1.34
CA LEU A 45 11.44 4.24 -1.77
C LEU A 45 10.47 4.43 -2.96
N ILE A 46 10.46 3.51 -3.93
CA ILE A 46 9.50 3.51 -5.05
C ILE A 46 8.06 3.42 -4.54
N TRP A 47 7.79 2.54 -3.57
CA TRP A 47 6.45 2.37 -3.00
C TRP A 47 6.01 3.62 -2.23
N ILE A 48 6.89 4.21 -1.42
CA ILE A 48 6.61 5.47 -0.73
C ILE A 48 6.27 6.58 -1.73
N LEU A 49 7.02 6.66 -2.84
CA LEU A 49 6.76 7.64 -3.89
C LEU A 49 5.37 7.41 -4.53
N LEU A 50 5.01 6.16 -4.83
CA LEU A 50 3.67 5.81 -5.32
C LEU A 50 2.56 6.14 -4.30
N PHE A 51 2.76 5.88 -3.01
CA PHE A 51 1.77 6.24 -1.98
C PHE A 51 1.54 7.75 -1.86
N VAL A 52 2.58 8.55 -2.05
CA VAL A 52 2.46 10.01 -1.97
C VAL A 52 1.84 10.59 -3.24
N PHE A 53 2.23 10.12 -4.43
CA PHE A 53 1.80 10.71 -5.71
C PHE A 53 0.48 10.12 -6.24
N THR A 54 0.22 8.84 -6.02
CA THR A 54 -0.98 8.14 -6.52
C THR A 54 -2.06 7.93 -5.46
N GLY A 55 -1.73 8.09 -4.18
CA GLY A 55 -2.70 7.98 -3.08
C GLY A 55 -3.40 6.62 -3.06
N ILE A 56 -4.73 6.62 -2.99
CA ILE A 56 -5.58 5.42 -2.85
C ILE A 56 -5.31 4.37 -3.94
N ILE A 57 -4.95 4.80 -5.16
CA ILE A 57 -4.67 3.88 -6.28
C ILE A 57 -3.48 2.96 -5.96
N SER A 58 -2.46 3.49 -5.28
CA SER A 58 -1.28 2.70 -4.93
C SER A 58 -1.54 1.66 -3.84
N GLU A 59 -2.45 1.92 -2.89
CA GLU A 59 -2.91 0.95 -1.89
C GLU A 59 -3.60 -0.25 -2.55
N ILE A 60 -4.45 0.02 -3.55
CA ILE A 60 -5.13 -1.04 -4.31
C ILE A 60 -4.11 -1.89 -5.07
N ILE A 61 -3.16 -1.25 -5.77
CA ILE A 61 -2.13 -1.96 -6.53
C ILE A 61 -1.23 -2.77 -5.60
N TYR A 62 -0.84 -2.22 -4.44
CA TYR A 62 -0.05 -2.92 -3.43
C TYR A 62 -0.72 -4.22 -2.96
N TYR A 63 -2.03 -4.16 -2.70
CA TYR A 63 -2.79 -5.33 -2.30
C TYR A 63 -2.76 -6.45 -3.37
N PHE A 64 -2.90 -6.12 -4.65
CA PHE A 64 -2.86 -7.12 -5.71
C PHE A 64 -1.47 -7.68 -6.00
N LEU A 65 -0.41 -6.87 -5.85
CA LEU A 65 0.95 -7.29 -6.19
C LEU A 65 1.67 -8.03 -5.07
N GLU A 66 1.50 -7.58 -3.81
CA GLU A 66 2.28 -8.10 -2.69
C GLU A 66 1.48 -9.10 -1.83
N ILE A 67 0.16 -8.90 -1.69
CA ILE A 67 -0.69 -9.76 -0.84
C ILE A 67 -1.31 -10.93 -1.62
N VAL A 68 -1.60 -10.76 -2.91
CA VAL A 68 -2.03 -11.86 -3.77
C VAL A 68 -0.79 -12.38 -4.50
N PRO A 69 -0.07 -13.38 -3.96
CA PRO A 69 1.03 -13.98 -4.69
C PRO A 69 0.45 -14.61 -5.95
N ASP A 70 0.85 -14.07 -7.10
CA ASP A 70 0.56 -14.69 -8.38
C ASP A 70 1.19 -16.10 -8.33
N LYS A 71 0.35 -17.13 -8.31
CA LYS A 71 0.71 -18.57 -8.33
C LYS A 71 1.41 -18.98 -9.64
N LYS A 72 2.23 -18.11 -10.23
CA LYS A 72 2.81 -18.30 -11.56
C LYS A 72 4.20 -18.91 -11.51
N GLU A 73 4.93 -18.80 -10.40
CA GLU A 73 6.28 -19.37 -10.29
C GLU A 73 6.31 -20.89 -10.08
N GLU A 74 5.20 -21.52 -9.68
CA GLU A 74 5.16 -22.97 -9.45
C GLU A 74 4.97 -23.79 -10.74
N LEU A 75 4.54 -23.17 -11.84
CA LEU A 75 4.19 -23.88 -13.09
C LEU A 75 5.32 -23.95 -14.13
N GLU A 76 6.39 -23.16 -13.99
CA GLU A 76 7.54 -23.24 -14.91
C GLU A 76 8.61 -24.24 -14.44
N GLY A 77 8.68 -24.55 -13.13
CA GLY A 77 9.61 -25.55 -12.58
C GLY A 77 9.19 -27.01 -12.80
N HIS A 78 7.93 -27.29 -13.13
CA HIS A 78 7.46 -28.66 -13.37
C HIS A 78 7.62 -29.11 -14.84
N LYS A 79 7.81 -28.19 -15.80
CA LYS A 79 7.98 -28.58 -17.21
C LYS A 79 9.39 -29.04 -17.57
N THR A 80 10.40 -28.70 -16.77
CA THR A 80 11.79 -29.07 -17.04
C THR A 80 12.17 -30.44 -16.46
N ASN A 81 11.44 -30.96 -15.48
CA ASN A 81 11.73 -32.22 -14.79
C ASN A 81 10.96 -33.44 -15.33
N THR A 82 10.17 -33.30 -16.41
CA THR A 82 9.43 -34.43 -17.03
C THR A 82 9.93 -34.76 -18.44
N THR A 83 11.01 -34.13 -18.89
CA THR A 83 11.65 -34.34 -20.21
C THR A 83 13.12 -34.77 -20.11
N LEU A 84 13.51 -35.43 -19.02
CA LEU A 84 14.78 -36.15 -18.90
C LEU A 84 14.53 -37.59 -18.43
#